data_AF-A0A0G1A4E7-F1
#
_entry.id   AF-A0A0G1A4E7-F1
#
_cell.length_a   1.000
_cell.length_b   1.000
_cell.length_c   1.000
_cell.angle_alpha   90.00
_cell.angle_beta   90.00
_cell.angle_gamma   90.00
#
_symmetry.space_group_name_H-M   'P 1'
#
loop_
_entity.id
_entity.type
_entity.pdbx_description
1 polymer ?
#
loop_
_entity_poly.entity_id
_entity_poly.type
_entity_poly.pdbx_seq_one_letter_code
_entity_poly.pdbx_strand_id
1 'polypeptide(L)'
;MEEALPKVDIVLIATSASGTVVQADLLKKNAIVYDITQPKNTPEDLLIKRPDVTFIDGGLIKLPDHIHVGYNFGIPTNTSFSCLAETILLSLARYPDDFCVGNVTLEQVKYAETLANRYNFSPIRHT
;
A
#
# COMPACT_ATOMS: atom_id res chain seq x y z
N MET A 1 20.82 3.90 -1.40
CA MET A 1 20.05 2.88 -2.16
C MET A 1 20.98 1.94 -2.92
N GLU A 2 21.95 2.45 -3.68
CA GLU A 2 22.95 1.67 -4.43
C GLU A 2 23.68 0.60 -3.61
N GLU A 3 24.08 0.90 -2.37
CA GLU A 3 24.77 -0.07 -1.52
C GLU A 3 23.85 -1.10 -0.85
N ALA A 4 22.57 -0.77 -0.69
CA ALA A 4 21.63 -1.51 0.14
C ALA A 4 20.72 -2.43 -0.69
N LEU A 5 20.15 -1.93 -1.79
CA LEU A 5 19.22 -2.68 -2.65
C LEU A 5 19.79 -4.02 -3.16
N PRO A 6 21.10 -4.14 -3.50
CA PRO A 6 21.66 -5.41 -3.96
C PRO A 6 21.75 -6.49 -2.86
N LYS A 7 21.57 -6.13 -1.59
CA LYS A 7 21.81 -7.01 -0.43
C LYS A 7 20.53 -7.46 0.27
N VAL A 8 19.39 -6.80 0.01
CA VAL A 8 18.13 -7.04 0.71
C VAL A 8 17.19 -7.95 -0.07
N ASP A 9 16.50 -8.83 0.63
CA ASP A 9 15.48 -9.71 0.05
C ASP A 9 14.12 -9.03 -0.10
N ILE A 10 13.83 -8.05 0.76
CA ILE A 10 12.55 -7.33 0.80
C ILE A 10 12.83 -5.83 0.74
N VAL A 11 12.15 -5.13 -0.17
CA VAL A 11 12.19 -3.68 -0.33
C VAL A 11 10.79 -3.13 -0.04
N LEU A 12 10.68 -2.35 1.04
CA LEU A 12 9.46 -1.64 1.40
C LEU A 12 9.60 -0.17 0.96
N ILE A 13 8.67 0.32 0.15
CA ILE A 13 8.71 1.68 -0.40
C ILE A 13 7.50 2.44 0.12
N ALA A 14 7.76 3.41 0.99
CA ALA A 14 6.75 4.22 1.69
C ALA A 14 7.24 5.68 1.82
N THR A 15 7.79 6.23 0.73
CA THR A 15 8.39 7.57 0.73
C THR A 15 7.39 8.63 0.25
N SER A 16 7.68 9.90 0.54
CA SER A 16 6.97 11.05 -0.01
C SER A 16 7.66 11.64 -1.25
N ALA A 17 8.61 10.92 -1.85
CA ALA A 17 9.35 11.41 -3.01
C ALA A 17 8.44 11.52 -4.23
N SER A 18 8.60 12.60 -4.99
CA SER A 18 7.95 12.75 -6.28
C SER A 18 8.68 11.92 -7.33
N GLY A 19 7.97 10.97 -7.96
CA GLY A 19 8.46 10.18 -9.09
C GLY A 19 9.23 8.93 -8.72
N THR A 20 9.87 8.32 -9.72
CA THR A 20 10.60 7.07 -9.58
C THR A 20 11.93 7.28 -8.85
N VAL A 21 12.14 6.54 -7.77
CA VAL A 21 13.38 6.58 -6.98
C VAL A 21 14.13 5.25 -6.98
N VAL A 22 13.42 4.13 -7.18
CA VAL A 22 14.03 2.80 -7.24
C VAL A 22 14.52 2.50 -8.65
N GLN A 23 15.77 2.03 -8.76
CA GLN A 23 16.31 1.52 -10.02
C GLN A 23 16.23 0.00 -10.02
N ALA A 24 15.56 -0.57 -11.03
CA ALA A 24 15.30 -2.01 -11.12
C ALA A 24 16.59 -2.87 -11.15
N ASP A 25 17.66 -2.35 -11.77
CA ASP A 25 18.93 -3.06 -11.92
C ASP A 25 19.69 -3.24 -10.60
N LEU A 26 19.37 -2.42 -9.58
CA LEU A 26 19.98 -2.49 -8.26
C LEU A 26 19.29 -3.51 -7.34
N LEU A 27 18.11 -4.02 -7.71
CA LEU A 27 17.39 -4.98 -6.89
C LEU A 27 18.16 -6.30 -6.82
N LYS A 28 18.24 -6.91 -5.64
CA LYS A 28 18.74 -8.28 -5.48
C LYS A 28 17.94 -9.24 -6.38
N LYS A 29 18.57 -10.32 -6.84
CA LYS A 29 17.88 -11.41 -7.56
C LYS A 29 16.76 -11.99 -6.69
N ASN A 30 15.58 -12.21 -7.27
CA ASN A 30 14.37 -12.70 -6.60
C ASN A 30 13.89 -11.81 -5.42
N ALA A 31 14.22 -10.52 -5.41
CA ALA A 31 13.73 -9.62 -4.38
C ALA A 31 12.20 -9.51 -4.40
N ILE A 32 11.61 -9.25 -3.23
CA ILE A 32 10.21 -8.89 -3.07
C ILE A 32 10.15 -7.36 -2.91
N VAL A 33 9.38 -6.71 -3.76
CA VAL A 33 9.17 -5.25 -3.73
C VAL A 33 7.74 -4.98 -3.33
N TYR A 34 7.54 -4.20 -2.27
CA TYR A 34 6.24 -3.73 -1.80
C TYR A 34 6.20 -2.21 -1.90
N ASP A 35 5.45 -1.68 -2.87
CA ASP A 35 5.36 -0.24 -3.12
C ASP A 35 3.96 0.30 -2.78
N ILE A 36 3.88 1.15 -1.75
CA ILE A 36 2.62 1.83 -1.35
C ILE A 36 2.45 3.22 -1.96
N THR A 37 3.44 3.75 -2.69
CA THR A 37 3.42 5.15 -3.09
C THR A 37 2.48 5.40 -4.27
N GLN A 38 1.95 6.64 -4.34
CA GLN A 38 1.10 7.10 -5.44
C GLN A 38 1.52 8.54 -5.82
N PRO A 39 2.03 8.77 -7.05
CA PRO A 39 2.43 7.78 -8.06
C PRO A 39 3.52 6.82 -7.57
N LYS A 40 3.71 5.71 -8.30
CA LYS A 40 4.70 4.69 -7.94
C LYS A 40 6.13 5.24 -7.93
N ASN A 41 6.90 4.78 -6.97
CA ASN A 41 8.31 5.11 -6.78
C ASN A 41 9.21 4.09 -7.49
N THR A 42 8.64 3.03 -8.05
CA THR A 42 9.26 2.09 -8.99
C THR A 42 8.96 2.41 -10.45
N PRO A 43 9.86 2.07 -11.40
CA PRO A 43 9.63 2.30 -12.81
C PRO A 43 8.53 1.37 -13.35
N GLU A 44 7.76 1.86 -14.32
CA GLU A 44 6.67 1.09 -14.96
C GLU A 44 7.17 -0.19 -15.64
N ASP A 45 8.41 -0.20 -16.12
CA ASP A 45 9.03 -1.33 -16.81
C ASP A 45 9.81 -2.28 -15.87
N LEU A 46 9.66 -2.15 -14.54
CA LEU A 46 10.38 -2.94 -13.55
C LEU A 46 10.24 -4.44 -13.82
N LEU A 47 9.02 -4.95 -13.96
CA LEU A 47 8.76 -6.38 -14.17
C LEU A 47 9.19 -6.88 -15.55
N ILE A 48 9.30 -5.98 -16.54
CA ILE A 48 9.83 -6.32 -17.86
C ILE A 48 11.35 -6.51 -17.76
N LYS A 49 12.05 -5.61 -17.07
CA LYS A 49 13.51 -5.70 -16.84
C LYS A 49 13.88 -6.81 -15.86
N ARG A 50 13.04 -7.04 -14.86
CA ARG A 50 13.28 -7.95 -13.73
C ARG A 50 12.10 -8.89 -13.52
N PRO A 51 11.88 -9.84 -14.45
CA PRO A 51 10.80 -10.83 -14.32
C PRO A 51 11.02 -11.78 -13.14
N ASP A 52 12.21 -11.79 -12.54
CA ASP A 52 12.53 -12.56 -11.35
C ASP A 52 12.03 -11.91 -10.04
N VAL A 53 11.70 -10.62 -10.06
CA VAL A 53 11.24 -9.87 -8.88
C VAL A 53 9.75 -10.12 -8.64
N THR A 54 9.40 -10.37 -7.39
CA THR A 54 7.99 -10.37 -6.97
C THR A 54 7.59 -8.95 -6.60
N PHE A 55 6.68 -8.37 -7.37
CA PHE A 55 6.15 -7.04 -7.10
C PHE A 55 4.78 -7.12 -6.46
N ILE A 56 4.59 -6.37 -5.38
CA ILE A 56 3.38 -6.31 -4.59
C ILE A 56 2.90 -4.86 -4.59
N ASP A 57 1.73 -4.65 -5.19
CA ASP A 57 1.00 -3.40 -5.03
C ASP A 57 0.55 -3.25 -3.59
N GLY A 58 1.24 -2.37 -2.87
CA GLY A 58 1.02 -2.15 -1.46
C GLY A 58 -0.07 -1.12 -1.18
N GLY A 59 -0.60 -1.18 0.04
CA GLY A 59 -1.57 -0.20 0.53
C GLY A 59 -2.94 -0.34 -0.11
N LEU A 60 -3.27 -1.49 -0.69
CA LEU A 60 -4.59 -1.76 -1.25
C LEU A 60 -5.47 -2.53 -0.25
N ILE A 61 -6.67 -2.02 -0.04
CA ILE A 61 -7.67 -2.57 0.88
C ILE A 61 -8.90 -2.97 0.08
N LYS A 62 -9.34 -4.22 0.25
CA LYS A 62 -10.64 -4.69 -0.20
C LYS A 62 -11.73 -4.07 0.66
N LEU A 63 -12.68 -3.42 0.01
CA LEU A 63 -13.87 -2.85 0.63
C LEU A 63 -14.99 -3.90 0.71
N PRO A 64 -15.92 -3.77 1.67
CA PRO A 64 -17.18 -4.51 1.66
C PRO A 64 -17.98 -4.25 0.37
N ASP A 65 -18.70 -5.26 -0.11
CA ASP A 65 -19.40 -5.19 -1.40
C ASP A 65 -20.48 -4.10 -1.48
N HIS A 66 -20.99 -3.62 -0.33
CA HIS A 66 -21.97 -2.54 -0.26
C HIS A 66 -21.36 -1.13 -0.30
N ILE A 67 -20.03 -1.02 -0.30
CA ILE A 67 -19.32 0.26 -0.38
C ILE A 67 -18.78 0.43 -1.80
N HIS A 68 -19.26 1.48 -2.47
CA HIS A 68 -18.83 1.82 -3.83
C HIS A 68 -18.16 3.19 -3.84
N VAL A 69 -16.89 3.22 -4.23
CA VAL A 69 -16.19 4.46 -4.53
C VAL A 69 -16.44 4.77 -6.00
N GLY A 70 -17.21 5.81 -6.30
CA GLY A 70 -17.66 6.16 -7.66
C GLY A 70 -16.58 6.70 -8.60
N TYR A 71 -15.31 6.36 -8.35
CA TYR A 71 -14.15 6.82 -9.11
C TYR A 71 -13.27 5.62 -9.48
N ASN A 72 -12.73 5.62 -10.70
CA ASN A 72 -11.81 4.60 -11.16
C ASN A 72 -10.35 5.04 -10.92
N PHE A 73 -9.69 4.44 -9.94
CA PHE A 73 -8.28 4.72 -9.63
C PHE A 73 -7.27 3.90 -10.43
N GLY A 74 -7.72 3.07 -11.38
CA GLY A 74 -6.84 2.13 -12.10
C GLY A 74 -6.37 0.95 -11.25
N ILE A 75 -7.06 0.66 -10.15
CA ILE A 75 -6.82 -0.46 -9.23
C ILE A 75 -7.97 -1.48 -9.31
N PRO A 76 -7.80 -2.72 -8.81
CA PRO A 76 -8.85 -3.75 -8.87
C PRO A 76 -10.21 -3.28 -8.31
N THR A 77 -11.31 -3.87 -8.81
CA THR A 77 -12.66 -3.52 -8.37
C THR A 77 -12.89 -3.87 -6.90
N ASN A 78 -13.77 -3.12 -6.22
CA ASN A 78 -14.03 -3.23 -4.78
C ASN A 78 -12.77 -3.06 -3.92
N THR A 79 -11.81 -2.25 -4.37
CA THR A 79 -10.61 -1.92 -3.60
C THR A 79 -10.39 -0.42 -3.52
N SER A 80 -9.61 -0.01 -2.52
CA SER A 80 -9.25 1.37 -2.27
C SER A 80 -7.82 1.46 -1.74
N PHE A 81 -7.20 2.63 -1.85
CA PHE A 81 -5.97 2.92 -1.14
C PHE A 81 -6.22 2.94 0.38
N SER A 82 -5.24 2.52 1.16
CA SER A 82 -5.37 2.38 2.61
C SER A 82 -5.72 3.69 3.30
N CYS A 83 -5.21 4.82 2.80
CA CYS A 83 -5.56 6.15 3.32
C CYS A 83 -7.03 6.51 3.09
N LEU A 84 -7.58 6.20 1.92
CA LEU A 84 -9.01 6.42 1.65
C LEU A 84 -9.88 5.42 2.41
N ALA A 85 -9.44 4.17 2.52
CA ALA A 85 -10.10 3.15 3.32
C ALA A 85 -10.17 3.54 4.80
N GLU A 86 -9.10 4.13 5.36
CA GLU A 86 -9.09 4.67 6.73
C GLU A 86 -10.17 5.74 6.91
N THR A 87 -10.25 6.72 5.99
CA THR A 87 -11.28 7.76 6.03
C THR A 87 -12.70 7.18 6.02
N ILE A 88 -12.97 6.20 5.15
CA ILE A 88 -14.29 5.54 5.07
C ILE A 88 -14.57 4.79 6.38
N LEU A 89 -13.58 4.06 6.89
CA LEU A 89 -13.68 3.25 8.09
C LEU A 89 -13.99 4.09 9.33
N LEU A 90 -13.26 5.19 9.52
CA LEU A 90 -13.48 6.13 10.62
C LEU A 90 -14.84 6.82 10.51
N SER A 91 -15.28 7.15 9.30
CA SER A 91 -16.62 7.71 9.05
C SER A 91 -17.74 6.73 9.45
N LEU A 92 -17.60 5.44 9.08
CA LEU A 92 -18.54 4.40 9.49
C LEU A 92 -18.57 4.19 11.00
N ALA A 93 -17.40 4.32 11.64
CA ALA A 93 -17.26 4.25 13.10
C ALA A 93 -17.75 5.52 13.82
N ARG A 94 -18.12 6.58 13.08
CA ARG A 94 -18.43 7.91 13.61
C ARG A 94 -17.34 8.42 14.54
N TYR A 95 -16.08 8.17 14.19
CA TYR A 95 -14.95 8.64 14.96
C TYR A 95 -14.90 10.18 14.91
N PRO A 96 -14.82 10.88 16.05
CA PRO A 96 -15.14 12.30 16.12
C PRO A 96 -13.98 13.24 15.75
N ASP A 97 -12.74 12.75 15.76
CA ASP A 97 -11.52 13.56 15.69
C ASP A 97 -10.53 13.07 14.63
N ASP A 98 -9.45 13.83 14.45
CA ASP A 98 -8.29 13.41 13.66
C ASP A 98 -7.68 12.10 14.20
N PHE A 99 -7.28 11.21 13.30
CA PHE A 99 -6.73 9.90 13.65
C PHE A 99 -5.23 9.80 13.35
N CYS A 100 -4.82 9.41 12.15
CA CYS A 100 -3.41 9.24 11.78
C CYS A 100 -2.75 10.56 11.31
N VAL A 101 -2.63 11.56 12.18
CA VAL A 101 -1.94 12.83 11.88
C VAL A 101 -0.54 12.84 12.49
N GLY A 102 0.49 13.02 11.65
CA GLY A 102 1.89 13.04 12.07
C GLY A 102 2.41 11.65 12.42
N ASN A 103 2.82 11.44 13.67
CA ASN A 103 3.37 10.16 14.11
C ASN A 103 2.24 9.17 14.42
N VAL A 104 2.24 8.04 13.71
CA VAL A 104 1.29 6.95 13.94
C VAL A 104 1.79 6.07 15.09
N THR A 105 0.89 5.74 16.01
CA THR A 105 1.15 4.84 17.14
C THR A 105 0.69 3.41 16.86
N LEU A 106 1.30 2.43 17.54
CA LEU A 106 0.86 1.04 17.43
C LEU A 106 -0.58 0.83 17.93
N GLU A 107 -1.03 1.65 18.89
CA GLU A 107 -2.41 1.62 19.38
C GLU A 107 -3.39 2.03 18.29
N GLN A 108 -3.11 3.11 17.55
CA GLN A 108 -3.90 3.52 16.40
C GLN A 108 -3.95 2.42 15.33
N VAL A 109 -2.83 1.76 15.04
CA VAL A 109 -2.81 0.64 14.07
C VAL A 109 -3.74 -0.49 14.52
N LYS A 110 -3.67 -0.90 15.80
CA LYS A 110 -4.53 -1.96 16.35
C LYS A 110 -6.01 -1.56 16.40
N TYR A 111 -6.29 -0.28 16.67
CA TYR A 111 -7.65 0.24 16.66
C TYR A 111 -8.22 0.23 15.24
N ALA A 112 -7.46 0.70 14.25
CA ALA A 112 -7.84 0.63 12.84
C ALA A 112 -8.09 -0.82 12.38
N GLU A 113 -7.23 -1.77 12.79
CA GLU A 113 -7.43 -3.20 12.52
C GLU A 113 -8.73 -3.73 13.15
N THR A 114 -9.04 -3.32 14.38
CA THR A 114 -10.28 -3.71 15.07
C THR A 114 -11.51 -3.19 14.32
N LEU A 115 -11.48 -1.94 13.88
CA LEU A 115 -12.54 -1.37 13.05
C LEU A 115 -12.63 -2.09 11.70
N ALA A 116 -11.51 -2.34 11.05
CA ALA A 116 -11.47 -2.99 9.73
C ALA A 116 -12.14 -4.36 9.80
N ASN A 117 -11.82 -5.17 10.83
CA ASN A 117 -12.47 -6.45 11.08
C ASN A 117 -13.98 -6.30 11.35
N ARG A 118 -14.40 -5.30 12.13
CA ARG A 118 -15.82 -5.03 12.42
C ARG A 118 -16.62 -4.68 11.17
N TYR A 119 -16.03 -3.90 10.26
CA TYR A 119 -16.69 -3.40 9.06
C TYR A 119 -16.35 -4.20 7.79
N ASN A 120 -15.67 -5.34 7.91
CA ASN A 120 -15.31 -6.25 6.81
C ASN A 120 -14.35 -5.65 5.75
N PHE A 121 -13.43 -4.79 6.17
CA PHE A 121 -12.30 -4.33 5.37
C PHE A 121 -11.14 -5.32 5.52
N SER A 122 -10.38 -5.56 4.44
CA SER A 122 -9.23 -6.47 4.51
C SER A 122 -8.12 -6.07 3.55
N PRO A 123 -6.84 -6.30 3.87
CA PRO A 123 -5.76 -6.17 2.90
C PRO A 123 -5.97 -7.12 1.71
N ILE A 124 -5.65 -6.66 0.50
CA ILE A 124 -5.60 -7.56 -0.65
C ILE A 124 -4.50 -8.61 -0.41
N ARG A 125 -4.85 -9.88 -0.64
CA ARG A 125 -3.88 -10.97 -0.61
C ARG A 125 -3.33 -11.18 -2.01
N HIS A 126 -2.01 -11.20 -2.11
CA HIS A 126 -1.30 -11.67 -3.30
C HIS A 126 -1.13 -13.18 -3.15
N THR A 127 -1.71 -13.95 -4.08
CA THR A 127 -1.67 -15.43 -4.13
C THR A 127 -0.85 -15.90 -5.31
#